data_AF-X1FLY0-F1
#
_entry.id   AF-X1FLY0-F1
#
_cell.length_a   1.000
_cell.length_b   1.000
_cell.length_c   1.000
_cell.angle_alpha   90.00
_cell.angle_beta   90.00
_cell.angle_gamma   90.00
#
_symmetry.space_group_name_H-M   'P 1'
#
loop_
_entity.id
_entity.type
_entity.pdbx_description
1 polymer ?
#
loop_
_entity_poly.entity_id
_entity_poly.type
_entity_poly.pdbx_seq_one_letter_code
_entity_poly.pdbx_strand_id
1 'polypeptide(L)'
;MSKKDSLWVNDEKGLIYVAYQTEQNGYHARSFEDAFISVNLDFIKSNKDSFKSLKNRDQIDNSKPDYFDIAEKCIDKKTLFATDIFYYSSEDYK
;
A
#
# COMPACT_ATOMS: atom_id res chain seq x y z
N MET A 1 6.26 8.85 22.23
CA MET A 1 7.69 9.07 21.87
C MET A 1 8.03 10.54 22.01
N SER A 2 9.07 10.89 22.76
CA SER A 2 9.56 12.28 22.87
C SER A 2 11.09 12.31 22.78
N LYS A 3 11.64 13.42 22.29
CA LYS A 3 13.10 13.59 22.15
C LYS A 3 13.65 14.19 23.45
N LYS A 4 14.43 13.41 24.20
CA LYS A 4 15.15 13.85 25.41
C LYS A 4 16.64 13.62 25.20
N ASP A 5 17.46 14.65 25.41
CA ASP A 5 18.92 14.60 25.27
C ASP A 5 19.38 13.96 23.94
N SER A 6 18.69 14.31 22.85
CA SER A 6 18.89 13.77 21.51
C SER A 6 18.56 12.29 21.30
N LEU A 7 18.05 11.59 22.32
CA LEU A 7 17.55 10.22 22.24
C LEU A 7 16.02 10.23 22.15
N TRP A 8 15.49 9.30 21.37
CA TRP A 8 14.06 9.04 21.32
C TRP A 8 13.68 8.07 22.43
N VAL A 9 12.81 8.50 23.33
CA VAL A 9 12.34 7.68 24.45
C VAL A 9 10.84 7.43 24.34
N ASN A 10 10.41 6.26 24.83
CA ASN A 10 8.98 5.97 24.95
C ASN A 10 8.36 6.93 25.98
N ASP A 11 7.23 7.51 25.62
CA ASP A 11 6.56 8.56 26.38
C ASP A 11 5.08 8.49 26.05
N GLU A 12 4.27 8.23 27.07
CA GLU A 12 2.81 8.11 26.99
C GLU A 12 2.14 9.39 26.48
N LYS A 13 2.78 10.55 26.66
CA LYS A 13 2.31 11.85 26.17
C LYS A 13 3.07 12.33 24.94
N GLY A 14 4.01 11.54 24.44
CA GLY A 14 4.85 11.95 23.32
C GLY A 14 4.08 11.98 22.02
N LEU A 15 4.17 13.09 21.28
CA LEU A 15 3.52 13.27 19.98
C LEU A 15 4.29 12.54 18.88
N ILE A 16 3.59 11.72 18.10
CA ILE A 16 4.15 11.11 16.88
C ILE A 16 3.85 12.05 15.71
N TYR A 17 4.89 12.49 15.01
CA TYR A 17 4.74 13.26 13.78
C TYR A 17 4.50 12.29 12.61
N VAL A 18 3.27 12.24 12.12
CA VAL A 18 2.89 11.47 10.93
C VAL A 18 3.01 12.40 9.72
N ALA A 19 4.13 12.30 9.00
CA ALA A 19 4.29 13.00 7.74
C ALA A 19 3.51 12.24 6.67
N TYR A 20 2.30 12.73 6.35
CA TYR A 20 1.42 12.26 5.27
C TYR A 20 0.67 10.94 5.51
N GLN A 21 -0.53 11.04 6.11
CA GLN A 21 -1.62 10.10 5.88
C GLN A 21 -2.84 10.90 5.39
N THR A 22 -2.93 11.10 4.09
CA THR A 22 -4.16 11.67 3.50
C THR A 22 -5.23 10.59 3.53
N GLU A 23 -6.32 10.86 4.24
CA GLU A 23 -7.51 10.00 4.17
C GLU A 23 -8.02 9.96 2.73
N GLN A 24 -8.19 8.77 2.17
CA GLN A 24 -8.87 8.59 0.90
C GLN A 24 -9.98 7.56 1.06
N ASN A 25 -11.20 7.94 0.67
CA ASN A 25 -12.38 7.09 0.74
C ASN A 25 -12.62 6.45 2.13
N GLY A 26 -12.36 7.20 3.22
CA GLY A 26 -12.52 6.67 4.58
C GLY A 26 -11.39 5.77 5.08
N TYR A 27 -10.27 5.68 4.35
CA TYR A 27 -9.14 4.83 4.72
C TYR A 27 -7.85 5.64 4.96
N HIS A 28 -7.18 5.36 6.07
CA HIS A 28 -5.85 5.89 6.41
C HIS A 28 -4.79 4.82 6.17
N ALA A 29 -4.16 4.88 5.01
CA ALA A 29 -3.14 3.92 4.60
C ALA A 29 -1.85 4.01 5.42
N ARG A 30 -1.19 2.87 5.62
CA ARG A 30 0.01 2.72 6.46
C ARG A 30 1.31 2.66 5.64
N SER A 31 1.20 2.41 4.34
CA SER A 31 2.30 2.37 3.38
C SER A 31 1.86 2.93 2.03
N PHE A 32 2.79 3.03 1.09
CA PHE A 32 2.46 3.38 -0.29
C PHE A 32 1.55 2.32 -0.94
N GLU A 33 1.82 1.05 -0.65
CA GLU A 33 1.13 -0.05 -1.32
C GLU A 33 -0.35 -0.13 -0.95
N ASP A 34 -0.68 -0.13 0.34
CA ASP A 34 -2.08 -0.17 0.77
C ASP A 34 -2.82 1.14 0.44
N ALA A 35 -2.12 2.28 0.41
CA ALA A 35 -2.66 3.53 -0.12
C ALA A 35 -3.08 3.37 -1.58
N PHE A 36 -2.18 2.87 -2.43
CA PHE A 36 -2.45 2.68 -3.85
C PHE A 36 -3.58 1.68 -4.09
N ILE A 37 -3.54 0.53 -3.39
CA ILE A 37 -4.58 -0.51 -3.48
C ILE A 37 -5.94 0.03 -3.04
N SER A 38 -6.01 0.82 -1.96
CA SER A 38 -7.28 1.34 -1.42
C SER A 38 -8.05 2.23 -2.40
N VAL A 39 -7.34 2.85 -3.34
CA VAL A 39 -7.90 3.75 -4.35
C VAL A 39 -8.08 3.03 -5.70
N ASN A 40 -7.21 2.06 -6.02
CA ASN A 40 -7.09 1.47 -7.37
C ASN A 40 -7.27 -0.05 -7.39
N LEU A 41 -8.07 -0.60 -6.48
CA LEU A 41 -8.26 -2.05 -6.36
C LEU A 41 -8.71 -2.69 -7.69
N ASP A 42 -9.63 -2.05 -8.41
CA ASP A 42 -10.15 -2.57 -9.68
C ASP A 42 -9.07 -2.62 -10.77
N PHE A 43 -8.18 -1.62 -10.84
CA PHE A 43 -7.02 -1.63 -11.73
C PHE A 43 -6.11 -2.82 -11.46
N ILE A 44 -5.85 -3.12 -10.17
CA ILE A 44 -5.02 -4.26 -9.78
C ILE A 44 -5.73 -5.56 -10.16
N LYS A 45 -7.03 -5.69 -9.90
CA LYS A 45 -7.81 -6.88 -10.28
C LYS A 45 -7.77 -7.14 -11.77
N SER A 46 -7.93 -6.10 -12.59
CA SER A 46 -7.89 -6.23 -14.05
C SER A 46 -6.53 -6.63 -14.60
N ASN A 47 -5.43 -6.35 -13.89
CA ASN A 47 -4.07 -6.63 -14.34
C ASN A 47 -3.34 -7.70 -13.50
N LYS A 48 -4.00 -8.32 -12.53
CA LYS A 48 -3.37 -9.17 -11.49
C LYS A 48 -2.55 -10.34 -12.08
N ASP A 49 -3.00 -10.89 -13.20
CA ASP A 49 -2.33 -12.03 -13.85
C ASP A 49 -1.05 -11.61 -14.58
N SER A 50 -1.00 -10.36 -15.04
CA SER A 50 0.13 -9.73 -15.72
C SER A 50 1.17 -9.17 -14.75
N PHE A 51 0.77 -8.83 -13.52
CA PHE A 51 1.66 -8.33 -12.48
C PHE A 51 2.56 -9.46 -11.97
N LYS A 52 3.86 -9.33 -12.22
CA LYS A 52 4.89 -10.27 -11.72
C LYS A 52 5.25 -9.99 -10.27
N SER A 53 4.88 -8.82 -9.76
CA SER A 53 5.07 -8.39 -8.38
C SER A 53 4.07 -9.00 -7.38
N LEU A 54 3.03 -9.68 -7.85
CA LEU A 54 1.98 -10.23 -7.00
C LEU A 54 2.18 -11.72 -6.69
N LYS A 55 1.81 -12.09 -5.46
CA LYS A 55 1.63 -13.47 -4.97
C LYS A 55 0.20 -13.62 -4.44
N ASN A 56 -0.26 -14.85 -4.21
CA ASN A 56 -1.59 -15.12 -3.62
C ASN A 56 -2.74 -14.37 -4.32
N ARG A 57 -2.71 -14.31 -5.66
CA ARG A 57 -3.60 -13.45 -6.48
C ARG A 57 -5.08 -13.68 -6.22
N ASP A 58 -5.46 -14.90 -5.87
CA ASP A 58 -6.85 -15.27 -5.53
C ASP A 58 -7.39 -14.49 -4.31
N GLN A 59 -6.52 -14.02 -3.41
CA GLN A 59 -6.93 -13.21 -2.25
C GLN A 59 -7.34 -11.78 -2.63
N ILE A 60 -6.98 -11.30 -3.82
CA ILE A 60 -7.32 -9.96 -4.30
C ILE A 60 -8.79 -9.88 -4.74
N ASP A 61 -9.39 -11.00 -5.17
CA ASP A 61 -10.76 -11.03 -5.71
C ASP A 61 -11.85 -10.95 -4.62
N ASN A 62 -11.54 -11.41 -3.41
CA ASN A 62 -12.49 -11.49 -2.30
C ASN A 62 -12.78 -10.10 -1.70
N SER A 63 -13.75 -9.34 -2.22
CA SER A 63 -14.22 -8.08 -1.58
C SER A 63 -14.71 -8.32 -0.14
N LYS A 64 -14.43 -7.55 0.93
CA LYS A 64 -13.51 -6.44 1.23
C LYS A 64 -12.36 -6.99 2.10
N PRO A 65 -11.11 -7.06 1.62
CA PRO A 65 -9.98 -7.32 2.50
C PRO A 65 -9.48 -5.99 3.09
N ASP A 66 -8.89 -6.05 4.28
CA ASP A 66 -8.05 -4.96 4.79
C ASP A 66 -6.96 -4.66 3.74
N TYR A 67 -6.93 -3.45 3.18
CA TYR A 67 -5.97 -3.09 2.11
C TYR A 67 -4.52 -3.31 2.53
N PHE A 68 -4.25 -3.17 3.83
CA PHE A 68 -2.96 -3.50 4.40
C PHE A 68 -2.66 -5.00 4.34
N ASP A 69 -3.64 -5.84 4.63
CA ASP A 69 -3.46 -7.29 4.50
C ASP A 69 -3.21 -7.69 3.04
N ILE A 70 -3.87 -7.03 2.09
CA ILE A 70 -3.59 -7.24 0.65
C ILE A 70 -2.15 -6.84 0.36
N ALA A 71 -1.73 -5.64 0.79
CA ALA A 71 -0.37 -5.17 0.57
C ALA A 71 0.67 -6.15 1.16
N GLU A 72 0.46 -6.64 2.38
CA GLU A 72 1.42 -7.49 3.08
C GLU A 72 1.45 -8.93 2.52
N LYS A 73 0.27 -9.49 2.20
CA LYS A 73 0.14 -10.91 1.81
C LYS A 73 0.20 -11.12 0.30
N CYS A 74 -0.16 -10.12 -0.50
CA CYS A 74 -0.31 -10.26 -1.95
C CYS A 74 0.80 -9.56 -2.75
N ILE A 75 1.58 -8.67 -2.14
CA ILE A 75 2.77 -8.10 -2.81
C ILE A 75 3.99 -8.94 -2.44
N ASP A 76 4.69 -9.44 -3.45
CA ASP A 76 5.94 -10.18 -3.28
C ASP A 76 7.14 -9.22 -3.24
N LYS A 77 7.23 -8.31 -4.22
CA LYS A 77 8.37 -7.38 -4.37
C LYS A 77 7.88 -5.96 -4.59
N LYS A 78 8.03 -5.10 -3.57
CA LYS A 78 7.58 -3.68 -3.58
C LYS A 78 8.16 -2.87 -4.75
N THR A 79 9.45 -3.01 -5.03
CA THR A 79 10.08 -2.31 -6.17
C THR A 79 9.50 -2.77 -7.50
N LEU A 80 9.26 -4.07 -7.66
CA LEU A 80 8.66 -4.61 -8.88
C LEU A 80 7.18 -4.20 -8.99
N PHE A 81 6.49 -4.06 -7.87
CA PHE A 81 5.10 -3.57 -7.83
C PHE A 81 5.00 -2.13 -8.35
N ALA A 82 5.91 -1.25 -7.95
CA ALA A 82 5.97 0.11 -8.50
C ALA A 82 6.26 0.10 -10.02
N THR A 83 7.15 -0.78 -10.48
CA THR A 83 7.44 -0.93 -11.92
C THR A 83 6.24 -1.49 -12.69
N ASP A 84 5.53 -2.48 -12.15
CA ASP A 84 4.31 -3.04 -12.75
C ASP A 84 3.23 -1.95 -12.85
N ILE A 85 3.00 -1.17 -11.78
CA ILE A 85 2.09 -0.02 -11.82
C ILE A 85 2.46 0.93 -12.96
N PHE A 86 3.73 1.31 -13.07
CA PHE A 86 4.18 2.22 -14.12
C PHE A 86 3.97 1.62 -15.52
N TYR A 87 4.31 0.35 -15.72
CA TYR A 87 4.20 -0.32 -17.00
C TYR A 87 2.75 -0.50 -17.47
N TYR A 88 1.83 -0.83 -16.56
CA TYR A 88 0.43 -1.09 -16.89
C TYR A 88 -0.48 0.14 -16.75
N SER A 89 0.05 1.29 -16.30
CA SER A 89 -0.71 2.55 -16.19
C SER A 89 -0.64 3.44 -17.42
N SER A 90 0.29 3.21 -18.36
CA SER A 90 0.36 4.00 -19.60
C SER A 90 -0.72 3.56 -20.60
N GLU A 91 -1.52 4.51 -21.09
CA GLU A 91 -2.60 4.30 -22.07
C GLU A 91 -2.12 3.76 -23.44
N ASP A 92 -0.81 3.76 -23.69
CA ASP A 92 -0.18 3.40 -24.98
C ASP A 92 0.02 1.89 -25.21
N TYR A 93 -0.36 1.02 -24.27
CA TYR A 93 -0.23 -0.44 -24.44
C TYR A 93 -1.61 -1.11 -24.57
N LYS A 94 -2.18 -1.03 -25.78
CA LYS A 94 -3.26 -1.90 -26.27
C LYS A 94 -2.86 -2.55 -27.59
#